data_AF-A0A2S6HS89-F1
#
_entry.id   AF-A0A2S6HS89-F1
#
_cell.length_a   1.000
_cell.length_b   1.000
_cell.length_c   1.000
_cell.angle_alpha   90.00
_cell.angle_beta   90.00
_cell.angle_gamma   90.00
#
_symmetry.space_group_name_H-M   'P 1'
#
loop_
_entity.id
_entity.type
_entity.pdbx_description
1 polymer ?
#
loop_
_entity_poly.entity_id
_entity_poly.type
_entity_poly.pdbx_seq_one_letter_code
_entity_poly.pdbx_strand_id
1 'polypeptide(L)'
;MAQKNLLKYILLGLLENEKKTGYDLKKLFETEIGEFWSAKHSQIYLELKRLEEQGYISSETGLFGNKLEKTYYTVTDKGRRVLSEWEETPTGELPINKDEFILKLYFIHDKNDKRIQEMLSEQYRLHVSKLAHLKKRKNLLFKDEISRSKNYGHFLILDLAIRREKEYIGWIKQYLH
;
A
#
# COMPACT_ATOMS: atom_id res chain seq x y z
N MET A 1 -3.93 -15.14 -16.91
CA MET A 1 -4.80 -14.70 -15.78
C MET A 1 -4.85 -13.18 -15.81
N ALA A 2 -6.04 -12.58 -15.85
CA ALA A 2 -6.16 -11.12 -15.84
C ALA A 2 -5.57 -10.58 -14.52
N GLN A 3 -4.83 -9.47 -14.60
CA GLN A 3 -4.29 -8.79 -13.42
C GLN A 3 -5.45 -8.44 -12.47
N LYS A 4 -5.47 -9.04 -11.27
CA LYS A 4 -6.50 -8.76 -10.25
C LYS A 4 -6.49 -7.27 -9.95
N ASN A 5 -7.62 -6.58 -10.15
CA ASN A 5 -7.72 -5.15 -9.86
C ASN A 5 -7.82 -4.95 -8.34
N LEU A 6 -6.68 -4.88 -7.67
CA LEU A 6 -6.60 -4.72 -6.22
C LEU A 6 -7.09 -3.34 -5.75
N LEU A 7 -7.06 -2.33 -6.63
CA LEU A 7 -7.54 -0.98 -6.30
C LEU A 7 -9.03 -0.98 -5.93
N LYS A 8 -9.85 -1.80 -6.61
CA LYS A 8 -11.26 -2.00 -6.24
C LYS A 8 -11.40 -2.35 -4.76
N TYR A 9 -10.69 -3.38 -4.31
CA TYR A 9 -10.85 -3.92 -2.96
C TYR A 9 -10.37 -2.94 -1.90
N ILE A 10 -9.30 -2.20 -2.19
CA ILE A 10 -8.81 -1.13 -1.31
C ILE A 10 -9.86 -0.03 -1.16
N LEU A 11 -10.48 0.41 -2.26
CA LEU A 11 -11.52 1.44 -2.21
C LEU A 11 -12.77 0.97 -1.45
N LEU A 12 -13.18 -0.28 -1.65
CA LEU A 12 -14.31 -0.86 -0.91
C LEU A 12 -14.02 -0.94 0.59
N GLY A 13 -12.84 -1.42 1.00
CA GLY A 13 -12.44 -1.50 2.41
C GLY A 13 -12.31 -0.12 3.06
N LEU A 14 -11.80 0.87 2.34
CA LEU A 14 -11.72 2.25 2.83
C LEU A 14 -13.09 2.91 3.05
N LEU A 15 -14.10 2.48 2.30
CA LEU A 15 -15.47 3.00 2.37
C LEU A 15 -16.35 2.19 3.33
N GLU A 16 -15.90 1.02 3.79
CA GLU A 16 -16.70 0.08 4.59
C GLU A 16 -17.27 0.70 5.86
N ASN A 17 -16.44 1.46 6.58
CA ASN A 17 -16.77 1.99 7.89
C ASN A 17 -17.38 3.40 7.86
N GLU A 18 -17.09 4.19 6.82
CA GLU A 18 -17.51 5.59 6.76
C GLU A 18 -17.55 6.09 5.31
N LYS A 19 -18.54 6.92 4.99
CA LYS A 19 -18.57 7.62 3.70
C LYS A 19 -17.39 8.58 3.56
N LYS A 20 -16.78 8.63 2.38
CA LYS A 20 -15.59 9.46 2.11
C LYS A 20 -15.71 10.16 0.77
N THR A 21 -15.12 11.33 0.65
CA THR A 21 -14.99 11.98 -0.65
C THR A 21 -13.83 11.36 -1.44
N GLY A 22 -13.81 11.57 -2.76
CA GLY A 22 -12.67 11.17 -3.60
C GLY A 22 -11.35 11.83 -3.14
N TYR A 23 -11.43 13.03 -2.56
CA TYR A 23 -10.27 13.71 -1.97
C TYR A 23 -9.78 13.02 -0.70
N ASP A 24 -10.68 12.60 0.19
CA ASP A 24 -10.32 11.89 1.42
C ASP A 24 -9.65 10.55 1.10
N LEU A 25 -10.21 9.81 0.14
CA LEU A 25 -9.63 8.56 -0.36
C LEU A 25 -8.23 8.79 -0.93
N LYS A 26 -8.06 9.83 -1.77
CA LYS A 26 -6.74 10.25 -2.26
C LYS A 26 -5.77 10.49 -1.11
N LYS A 27 -6.18 11.24 -0.08
CA LYS A 27 -5.33 11.57 1.06
C LYS A 27 -4.91 10.30 1.81
N LEU A 28 -5.80 9.32 1.97
CA LEU A 28 -5.47 8.03 2.58
C LEU A 28 -4.41 7.25 1.78
N PHE A 29 -4.44 7.31 0.45
CA PHE A 29 -3.36 6.74 -0.38
C PHE A 29 -2.03 7.47 -0.21
N GLU A 30 -2.03 8.78 0.07
CA GLU A 30 -0.79 9.53 0.30
C GLU A 30 -0.23 9.34 1.71
N THR A 31 -1.09 9.13 2.71
CA THR A 31 -0.67 9.14 4.12
C THR A 31 -0.65 7.76 4.78
N GLU A 32 -1.62 6.89 4.49
CA GLU A 32 -1.82 5.64 5.24
C GLU A 32 -1.49 4.40 4.42
N ILE A 33 -2.06 4.29 3.23
CA ILE A 33 -1.92 3.11 2.38
C ILE A 33 -0.69 3.19 1.47
N GLY A 34 -0.17 4.39 1.21
CA GLY A 34 0.92 4.65 0.25
C GLY A 34 2.20 3.84 0.46
N GLU A 35 2.43 3.37 1.69
CA GLU A 35 3.56 2.49 2.06
C GLU A 35 3.44 1.09 1.46
N PHE A 36 2.21 0.62 1.23
CA PHE A 36 1.90 -0.74 0.81
C PHE A 36 1.26 -0.81 -0.57
N TRP A 37 0.55 0.24 -0.94
CA TRP A 37 -0.13 0.33 -2.21
C TRP A 37 -0.14 1.76 -2.71
N SER A 38 0.22 1.94 -3.97
CA SER A 38 0.15 3.22 -4.65
C SER A 38 -0.83 3.15 -5.82
N ALA A 39 -1.57 4.23 -6.02
CA ALA A 39 -2.44 4.41 -7.17
C ALA A 39 -2.35 5.87 -7.60
N LYS A 40 -2.26 6.11 -8.91
CA LYS A 40 -2.34 7.47 -9.45
C LYS A 40 -3.73 8.03 -9.14
N HIS A 41 -3.82 9.34 -8.92
CA HIS A 41 -5.12 9.98 -8.67
C HIS A 41 -6.15 9.68 -9.76
N SER A 42 -5.74 9.73 -11.03
CA SER A 42 -6.60 9.40 -12.16
C SER A 42 -7.15 7.98 -12.09
N GLN A 43 -6.37 7.02 -11.57
CA GLN A 43 -6.82 5.63 -11.38
C GLN A 43 -7.85 5.53 -10.27
N ILE A 44 -7.70 6.28 -9.17
CA ILE A 44 -8.67 6.30 -8.07
C ILE A 44 -10.03 6.78 -8.56
N TYR A 45 -10.09 7.93 -9.25
CA TYR A 45 -11.37 8.47 -9.74
C TYR A 45 -11.99 7.60 -10.84
N LEU A 46 -11.19 7.06 -11.74
CA LEU A 46 -11.67 6.13 -12.76
C LEU A 46 -12.25 4.87 -12.13
N GLU A 47 -11.60 4.33 -11.10
CA GLU A 47 -12.09 3.15 -10.40
C GLU A 47 -13.35 3.44 -9.60
N LEU A 48 -13.44 4.59 -8.89
CA LEU A 48 -14.67 5.01 -8.21
C LEU A 48 -15.87 5.03 -9.17
N LYS A 49 -15.69 5.64 -10.35
CA LYS A 49 -16.73 5.64 -11.39
C LYS A 49 -17.16 4.23 -11.79
N ARG A 50 -16.21 3.32 -12.00
CA ARG A 50 -16.50 1.92 -12.34
C ARG A 50 -17.23 1.18 -11.23
N LEU A 51 -16.86 1.40 -9.97
CA LEU A 51 -17.53 0.79 -8.83
C LEU A 51 -18.96 1.26 -8.69
N GLU A 52 -19.22 2.54 -8.99
CA GLU A 52 -20.56 3.12 -8.98
C GLU A 52 -21.41 2.55 -10.12
N GLU A 53 -20.87 2.49 -11.36
CA GLU A 53 -21.53 1.85 -12.51
C GLU A 53 -21.87 0.37 -12.24
N GLN A 54 -21.04 -0.32 -11.45
CA GLN A 54 -21.26 -1.71 -11.06
C GLN A 54 -22.21 -1.87 -9.86
N GLY A 55 -22.64 -0.76 -9.24
CA GLY A 55 -23.50 -0.74 -8.06
C GLY A 55 -22.81 -1.23 -6.78
N TYR A 56 -21.48 -1.22 -6.73
CA TYR A 56 -20.71 -1.57 -5.52
C TYR A 56 -20.57 -0.40 -4.55
N ILE A 57 -20.66 0.82 -5.06
CA ILE A 57 -20.76 2.05 -4.26
C ILE A 57 -21.91 2.91 -4.77
N SER A 58 -22.40 3.81 -3.93
CA SER A 58 -23.30 4.90 -4.30
C SER A 58 -22.63 6.24 -4.01
N SER A 59 -22.99 7.28 -4.76
CA SER A 59 -22.57 8.64 -4.45
C SER A 59 -23.74 9.56 -4.07
N GLU A 60 -23.44 10.50 -3.18
CA GLU A 60 -24.35 11.57 -2.77
C GLU A 60 -23.60 12.90 -2.82
N THR A 61 -24.17 13.90 -3.51
CA THR A 61 -23.62 15.25 -3.50
C THR A 61 -24.18 16.02 -2.31
N GLY A 62 -23.29 16.44 -1.42
CA GLY A 62 -23.63 17.29 -0.27
C GLY A 62 -23.01 18.68 -0.41
N LEU A 63 -23.69 19.70 0.13
CA LEU A 63 -23.13 21.04 0.31
C LEU A 63 -22.23 21.06 1.56
N PHE A 64 -20.99 21.52 1.40
CA PHE A 64 -20.08 21.78 2.52
C PHE A 64 -19.97 23.29 2.75
N GLY A 65 -20.61 23.79 3.80
CA GLY A 65 -20.77 25.24 4.01
C GLY A 65 -21.63 25.88 2.90
N ASN A 66 -21.36 27.14 2.55
CA ASN A 66 -22.21 27.91 1.62
C ASN A 66 -21.76 27.87 0.13
N LYS A 67 -20.69 27.16 -0.26
CA LYS A 67 -20.13 27.30 -1.64
C LYS A 67 -19.51 26.07 -2.32
N LEU A 68 -19.25 24.95 -1.64
CA LEU A 68 -18.57 23.81 -2.26
C LEU A 68 -19.41 22.54 -2.21
N GLU A 69 -19.76 22.03 -3.39
CA GLU A 69 -20.33 20.70 -3.56
C GLU A 69 -19.23 19.65 -3.38
N LYS A 70 -19.52 18.64 -2.55
CA LYS A 70 -18.66 17.48 -2.34
C LYS A 70 -19.45 16.21 -2.63
N THR A 71 -18.88 15.35 -3.47
CA THR A 71 -19.40 14.00 -3.71
C THR A 71 -18.84 13.05 -2.66
N TYR A 72 -19.73 12.48 -1.86
CA TYR A 72 -19.42 11.43 -0.91
C TYR A 72 -19.75 10.08 -1.51
N TYR A 73 -18.87 9.11 -1.35
CA TYR A 73 -19.09 7.74 -1.75
C TYR A 73 -19.39 6.88 -0.52
N THR A 74 -20.29 5.92 -0.67
CA THR A 74 -20.67 4.95 0.35
C THR A 74 -20.68 3.55 -0.28
N VAL A 75 -20.14 2.55 0.40
CA VAL A 75 -20.23 1.17 -0.09
C VAL A 75 -21.66 0.62 0.06
N THR A 76 -22.13 -0.08 -0.98
CA THR A 76 -23.44 -0.76 -0.96
C THR A 76 -23.33 -2.15 -0.35
N ASP A 77 -24.46 -2.81 -0.07
CA ASP A 77 -24.45 -4.21 0.37
C ASP A 77 -23.84 -5.15 -0.67
N LYS A 78 -24.02 -4.83 -1.96
CA LYS A 78 -23.37 -5.54 -3.06
C LYS A 78 -21.85 -5.39 -3.00
N GLY A 79 -21.36 -4.17 -2.73
CA GLY A 79 -19.94 -3.89 -2.56
C GLY A 79 -19.33 -4.61 -1.35
N ARG A 80 -20.04 -4.63 -0.21
CA ARG A 80 -19.62 -5.35 1.00
C ARG A 80 -19.46 -6.85 0.75
N ARG A 81 -20.43 -7.49 0.07
CA ARG A 81 -20.34 -8.92 -0.29
C ARG A 81 -19.12 -9.20 -1.17
N VAL A 82 -18.88 -8.38 -2.18
CA VAL A 82 -17.72 -8.53 -3.07
C VAL A 82 -16.39 -8.37 -2.33
N LEU A 83 -16.33 -7.50 -1.32
CA LEU A 83 -15.15 -7.35 -0.47
C LEU A 83 -14.95 -8.60 0.39
N SER A 84 -15.98 -9.03 1.12
CA SER A 84 -15.94 -10.22 1.99
C SER A 84 -15.59 -11.49 1.22
N GLU A 85 -16.20 -11.74 0.05
CA GLU A 85 -15.85 -12.86 -0.82
C GLU A 85 -14.36 -12.85 -1.21
N TRP A 86 -13.79 -11.67 -1.44
CA TRP A 86 -12.38 -11.54 -1.80
C TRP A 86 -11.44 -11.78 -0.63
N GLU A 87 -11.80 -11.35 0.58
CA GLU A 87 -11.03 -11.60 1.81
C GLU A 87 -11.00 -13.08 2.17
N GLU A 88 -12.08 -13.81 1.90
CA GLU A 88 -12.18 -15.26 2.12
C GLU A 88 -11.51 -16.08 1.00
N THR A 89 -11.28 -15.47 -0.17
CA THR A 89 -10.63 -16.15 -1.29
C THR A 89 -9.13 -16.33 -1.00
N PRO A 90 -8.59 -17.55 -1.08
CA PRO A 90 -7.16 -17.79 -0.92
C PRO A 90 -6.31 -16.93 -1.87
N THR A 91 -5.21 -16.38 -1.35
CA THR A 91 -4.31 -15.48 -2.11
C THR A 91 -3.69 -16.15 -3.35
N GLY A 92 -3.64 -17.47 -3.39
CA GLY A 92 -3.06 -18.25 -4.50
C GLY A 92 -1.54 -18.32 -4.40
N GLU A 93 -0.85 -18.10 -5.52
CA GLU A 93 0.59 -18.16 -5.61
C GLU A 93 1.27 -16.86 -5.13
N LEU A 94 2.52 -16.98 -4.66
CA LEU A 94 3.33 -15.83 -4.34
C LEU A 94 3.64 -15.04 -5.62
N PRO A 95 3.49 -13.69 -5.61
CA PRO A 95 3.82 -12.90 -6.77
C PRO A 95 5.33 -12.93 -7.02
N ILE A 96 5.72 -13.05 -8.29
CA ILE A 96 7.11 -12.84 -8.70
C ILE A 96 7.43 -11.36 -8.49
N ASN A 97 8.35 -11.08 -7.56
CA ASN A 97 8.83 -9.72 -7.33
C ASN A 97 9.74 -9.28 -8.49
N LYS A 98 9.32 -8.26 -9.25
CA LYS A 98 10.07 -7.70 -10.36
C LYS A 98 10.99 -6.59 -9.86
N ASP A 99 12.02 -6.99 -9.11
CA ASP A 99 13.00 -6.08 -8.53
C ASP A 99 14.15 -5.83 -9.53
N GLU A 100 14.30 -4.58 -9.97
CA GLU A 100 15.33 -4.18 -10.93
C GLU A 100 16.76 -4.35 -10.37
N PHE A 101 16.98 -4.08 -9.08
CA PHE A 101 18.29 -4.26 -8.47
C PHE A 101 18.68 -5.74 -8.44
N ILE A 102 17.75 -6.63 -8.08
CA ILE A 102 17.99 -8.08 -8.09
C ILE A 102 18.34 -8.56 -9.50
N LEU A 103 17.64 -8.06 -10.53
CA LEU A 103 17.95 -8.39 -11.92
C LEU A 103 19.32 -7.87 -12.35
N LYS A 104 19.70 -6.64 -11.96
CA LYS A 104 21.05 -6.11 -12.22
C LYS A 104 22.13 -6.95 -11.53
N LEU A 105 21.88 -7.35 -10.27
CA LEU A 105 22.80 -8.16 -9.48
C LEU A 105 23.01 -9.55 -10.11
N TYR A 106 21.98 -10.14 -10.70
CA TYR A 106 22.08 -11.42 -11.40
C TYR A 106 23.11 -11.43 -12.55
N PHE A 107 23.38 -10.28 -13.17
CA PHE A 107 24.38 -10.13 -14.23
C PHE A 107 25.81 -9.84 -13.71
N ILE A 108 26.02 -9.91 -12.39
CA ILE A 108 27.35 -9.86 -11.77
C ILE A 108 27.85 -11.30 -11.61
N HIS A 109 28.92 -11.64 -12.34
CA HIS A 109 29.50 -12.99 -12.34
C HIS A 109 30.79 -13.13 -11.53
N ASP A 110 31.42 -12.00 -11.16
CA ASP A 110 32.66 -11.96 -10.40
C ASP A 110 32.49 -11.09 -9.15
N LYS A 111 32.97 -11.59 -8.00
CA LYS A 111 33.00 -10.86 -6.73
C LYS A 111 33.85 -9.59 -6.79
N ASN A 112 34.81 -9.52 -7.71
CA ASN A 112 35.69 -8.37 -7.89
C ASN A 112 35.13 -7.34 -8.90
N ASP A 113 33.91 -7.54 -9.40
CA ASP A 113 33.27 -6.58 -10.30
C ASP A 113 33.12 -5.22 -9.59
N LYS A 114 33.73 -4.18 -10.17
CA LYS A 114 33.75 -2.82 -9.58
C LYS A 114 32.36 -2.24 -9.37
N ARG A 115 31.34 -2.73 -10.09
CA ARG A 115 29.95 -2.27 -9.97
C ARG A 115 29.32 -2.67 -8.64
N ILE A 116 29.74 -3.80 -8.04
CA ILE A 116 29.06 -4.37 -6.87
C ILE A 116 29.07 -3.43 -5.67
N GLN A 117 30.19 -2.73 -5.44
CA GLN A 117 30.34 -1.86 -4.27
C GLN A 117 29.42 -0.64 -4.34
N GLU A 118 29.33 0.02 -5.50
CA GLU A 118 28.40 1.15 -5.66
C GLU A 118 26.95 0.67 -5.65
N MET A 119 26.64 -0.44 -6.32
CA MET A 119 25.28 -1.01 -6.33
C MET A 119 24.77 -1.32 -4.91
N LEU A 120 25.59 -1.99 -4.09
CA LEU A 120 25.27 -2.31 -2.70
C LEU A 120 25.20 -1.05 -1.82
N SER A 121 26.11 -0.09 -2.03
CA SER A 121 26.10 1.18 -1.30
C SER A 121 24.85 2.01 -1.58
N GLU A 122 24.40 2.06 -2.84
CA GLU A 122 23.16 2.73 -3.22
C GLU A 122 21.95 2.07 -2.57
N GLN A 123 21.82 0.75 -2.68
CA GLN A 123 20.72 0.02 -2.03
C GLN A 123 20.75 0.19 -0.51
N TYR A 124 21.93 0.18 0.11
CA TYR A 124 22.07 0.40 1.54
C TYR A 124 21.45 1.74 1.97
N ARG A 125 21.77 2.83 1.26
CA ARG A 125 21.22 4.16 1.53
C ARG A 125 19.69 4.18 1.40
N LEU A 126 19.16 3.56 0.34
CA LEU A 126 17.72 3.49 0.09
C LEU A 126 16.97 2.71 1.19
N HIS A 127 17.45 1.51 1.54
CA HIS A 127 16.83 0.66 2.56
C HIS A 127 16.95 1.26 3.96
N VAL A 128 18.07 1.90 4.31
CA VAL A 128 18.22 2.60 5.61
C VAL A 128 17.25 3.77 5.73
N SER A 129 17.11 4.58 4.68
CA SER A 129 16.15 5.69 4.64
C SER A 129 14.72 5.18 4.82
N LYS A 130 14.35 4.12 4.10
CA LYS A 130 13.03 3.49 4.19
C LYS A 130 12.76 2.88 5.57
N LEU A 131 13.74 2.18 6.16
CA LEU A 131 13.62 1.63 7.51
C LEU A 131 13.39 2.74 8.55
N ALA A 132 14.08 3.87 8.43
CA ALA A 132 13.88 5.01 9.32
C ALA A 132 12.46 5.58 9.20
N HIS A 133 11.96 5.72 7.96
CA HIS A 133 10.60 6.16 7.67
C HIS A 133 9.55 5.23 8.31
N LEU A 134 9.64 3.93 8.05
CA LEU A 134 8.70 2.92 8.57
C LEU A 134 8.68 2.88 10.10
N LYS A 135 9.86 2.96 10.75
CA LYS A 135 9.95 3.01 12.22
C LYS A 135 9.26 4.25 12.79
N LYS A 136 9.48 5.42 12.17
CA LYS A 136 8.81 6.67 12.57
C LYS A 136 7.30 6.55 12.41
N ARG A 137 6.82 5.95 11.31
CA ARG A 137 5.39 5.72 11.04
C ARG A 137 4.76 4.77 12.06
N LYS A 138 5.41 3.64 12.35
CA LYS A 138 4.97 2.69 13.39
C LYS A 138 4.83 3.38 14.75
N ASN A 139 5.84 4.16 15.14
CA ASN A 139 5.80 4.90 16.41
C ASN A 139 4.76 6.03 16.43
N LEU A 140 4.32 6.55 15.28
CA LEU A 140 3.29 7.58 15.23
C LEU A 140 1.88 6.97 15.42
N LEU A 141 1.63 5.85 14.74
CA LEU A 141 0.30 5.24 14.64
C LEU A 141 -0.01 4.22 15.75
N PHE A 142 1.01 3.60 16.34
CA PHE A 142 0.86 2.44 17.21
C PHE A 142 1.61 2.61 18.54
N LYS A 143 1.46 3.79 19.17
CA LYS A 143 2.12 4.13 20.44
C LYS A 143 1.61 3.28 21.60
N ASP A 144 0.31 3.10 21.66
CA ASP A 144 -0.40 2.40 22.73
C ASP A 144 -0.98 1.07 22.25
N GLU A 145 -1.44 0.25 23.18
CA GLU A 145 -2.03 -1.07 22.90
C GLU A 145 -3.42 -0.96 22.26
N ILE A 146 -4.18 0.08 22.60
CA ILE A 146 -5.55 0.29 22.07
C ILE A 146 -5.49 0.56 20.56
N SER A 147 -4.62 1.47 20.13
CA SER A 147 -4.39 1.79 18.71
C SER A 147 -3.92 0.58 17.91
N ARG A 148 -3.10 -0.29 18.51
CA ARG A 148 -2.65 -1.56 17.92
C ARG A 148 -3.80 -2.55 17.74
N SER A 149 -4.60 -2.76 18.78
CA SER A 149 -5.72 -3.70 18.71
C SER A 149 -6.80 -3.25 17.73
N LYS A 150 -7.09 -1.94 17.67
CA LYS A 150 -8.09 -1.38 16.73
C LYS A 150 -7.69 -1.51 15.26
N ASN A 151 -6.39 -1.45 14.94
CA ASN A 151 -5.89 -1.45 13.57
C ASN A 151 -4.84 -2.56 13.36
N TYR A 152 -5.14 -3.76 13.85
CA TYR A 152 -4.16 -4.84 13.99
C TYR A 152 -3.55 -5.27 12.65
N GLY A 153 -4.36 -5.37 11.59
CA GLY A 153 -3.86 -5.68 10.24
C GLY A 153 -2.81 -4.67 9.76
N HIS A 154 -3.06 -3.36 9.97
CA HIS A 154 -2.11 -2.30 9.63
C HIS A 154 -0.82 -2.38 10.47
N PHE A 155 -0.92 -2.75 11.75
CA PHE A 155 0.25 -3.01 12.57
C PHE A 155 1.10 -4.17 12.02
N LEU A 156 0.46 -5.29 11.64
CA LEU A 156 1.16 -6.47 11.12
C LEU A 156 1.93 -6.18 9.83
N ILE A 157 1.32 -5.46 8.88
CA ILE A 157 1.98 -5.12 7.61
C ILE A 157 3.18 -4.18 7.82
N LEU A 158 3.10 -3.21 8.72
CA LEU A 158 4.24 -2.35 9.08
C LEU A 158 5.34 -3.13 9.79
N ASP A 159 4.98 -4.04 10.71
CA ASP A 159 5.97 -4.88 11.39
C ASP A 159 6.73 -5.77 10.40
N LEU A 160 6.00 -6.41 9.49
CA LEU A 160 6.58 -7.22 8.43
C LEU A 160 7.49 -6.40 7.51
N ALA A 161 7.06 -5.21 7.10
CA ALA A 161 7.88 -4.31 6.28
C ALA A 161 9.19 -3.95 7.00
N ILE A 162 9.12 -3.54 8.28
CA ILE A 162 10.31 -3.22 9.08
C ILE A 162 11.27 -4.41 9.19
N ARG A 163 10.75 -5.63 9.39
CA ARG A 163 11.58 -6.84 9.44
C ARG A 163 12.28 -7.09 8.11
N ARG A 164 11.56 -7.01 6.98
CA ARG A 164 12.14 -7.17 5.64
C ARG A 164 13.27 -6.17 5.40
N GLU A 165 13.06 -4.90 5.71
CA GLU A 165 14.11 -3.87 5.53
C GLU A 165 15.33 -4.14 6.42
N LYS A 166 15.14 -4.60 7.67
CA LYS A 166 16.25 -4.98 8.56
C LYS A 166 17.06 -6.15 8.01
N GLU A 167 16.39 -7.21 7.56
CA GLU A 167 17.04 -8.38 6.98
C GLU A 167 17.79 -8.00 5.70
N TYR A 168 17.19 -7.18 4.84
CA TYR A 168 17.83 -6.72 3.61
C TYR A 168 19.10 -5.91 3.89
N ILE A 169 19.03 -4.97 4.84
CA ILE A 169 20.20 -4.21 5.29
C ILE A 169 21.27 -5.13 5.88
N GLY A 170 20.86 -6.13 6.66
CA GLY A 170 21.75 -7.15 7.22
C GLY A 170 22.49 -7.91 6.12
N TRP A 171 21.76 -8.35 5.09
CA TRP A 171 22.34 -8.99 3.91
C TRP A 171 23.32 -8.07 3.18
N ILE A 172 22.97 -6.81 2.89
CA ILE A 172 23.90 -5.89 2.21
C ILE A 172 25.20 -5.72 3.01
N LYS A 173 25.12 -5.54 4.32
CA LYS A 173 26.30 -5.37 5.19
C LYS A 173 27.25 -6.56 5.20
N GLN A 174 26.78 -7.77 4.85
CA GLN A 174 27.64 -8.95 4.76
C GLN A 174 28.57 -8.90 3.53
N TYR A 175 28.17 -8.19 2.48
CA TYR A 175 28.87 -8.15 1.18
C TYR A 175 29.42 -6.76 0.82
N LEU A 176 29.08 -5.74 1.60
CA LEU A 176 29.67 -4.42 1.52
C LEU A 176 30.96 -4.40 2.37
N HIS A 177 32.10 -4.17 1.72
CA HIS A 177 33.43 -4.18 2.35
C HIS A 177 33.97 -2.78 2.59
#